data_AF-A0A9D3VBY5-F1
#
_entry.id   AF-A0A9D3VBY5-F1
#
_cell.length_a   1.000
_cell.length_b   1.000
_cell.length_c   1.000
_cell.angle_alpha   90.00
_cell.angle_beta   90.00
_cell.angle_gamma   90.00
#
_symmetry.space_group_name_H-M   'P 1'
#
loop_
_entity.id
_entity.type
_entity.pdbx_description
1 polymer ?
#
loop_
_entity_poly.entity_id
_entity_poly.type
_entity_poly.pdbx_seq_one_letter_code
_entity_poly.pdbx_strand_id
1 'polypeptide(L)' 'MELTVMVKLLGRNIGYGALLNRIVSLWKLAQPFRLMDVANRFYLIRFQCRVDYDTALSQGP' A
#
# COMPACT_ATOMS: atom_id res chain seq x y z
N MET A 1 -13.01 -6.00 7.16
CA MET A 1 -11.63 -6.13 6.63
C MET A 1 -11.60 -6.03 5.10
N GLU A 2 -12.64 -5.49 4.45
CA GLU A 2 -12.87 -5.69 3.00
C GLU A 2 -11.99 -4.83 2.08
N LEU A 3 -11.31 -3.81 2.61
CA LEU A 3 -10.49 -2.85 1.83
C LEU A 3 -9.04 -2.80 2.34
N THR A 4 -8.47 -3.93 2.71
CA THR A 4 -7.09 -4.01 3.22
C THR A 4 -6.28 -4.97 2.38
N VAL A 5 -5.09 -4.53 1.94
CA VAL A 5 -4.11 -5.37 1.23
C VAL A 5 -2.84 -5.50 2.05
N MET A 6 -2.20 -6.66 1.95
CA MET A 6 -0.89 -6.89 2.53
C MET A 6 0.18 -6.73 1.45
N VAL A 7 1.21 -5.94 1.75
CA VAL A 7 2.35 -5.70 0.86
C VAL A 7 3.63 -6.17 1.53
N LYS A 8 4.48 -6.85 0.78
CA LYS A 8 5.82 -7.26 1.23
C LYS A 8 6.87 -6.49 0.45
N LEU A 9 7.80 -5.83 1.14
CA LEU A 9 8.97 -5.27 0.48
C LEU A 9 9.95 -6.38 0.08
N LEU A 10 10.19 -6.50 -1.22
CA LEU A 10 11.19 -7.39 -1.80
C LEU A 10 12.46 -6.60 -2.14
N GLY A 11 13.63 -7.21 -1.89
CA GLY A 11 14.93 -6.57 -2.16
C GLY A 11 15.35 -5.55 -1.10
N ARG A 12 15.80 -4.36 -1.55
CA ARG A 12 16.37 -3.32 -0.70
C ARG A 12 15.32 -2.80 0.28
N ASN A 13 15.71 -2.71 1.55
CA ASN A 13 14.86 -2.08 2.55
C ASN A 13 14.78 -0.57 2.30
N ILE A 14 13.57 -0.03 2.34
CA ILE A 14 13.31 1.41 2.21
C ILE A 14 12.56 1.88 3.46
N GLY A 15 12.79 3.14 3.84
CA GLY A 15 12.10 3.72 5.00
C GLY A 15 10.60 3.92 4.75
N TYR A 16 9.84 4.08 5.83
CA TYR A 16 8.38 4.25 5.81
C TYR A 16 7.91 5.35 4.86
N GLY A 17 8.52 6.55 4.90
CA GLY A 17 8.15 7.66 4.04
C GLY A 17 8.40 7.39 2.55
N ALA A 18 9.49 6.69 2.23
CA ALA A 18 9.79 6.30 0.85
C ALA A 18 8.79 5.25 0.33
N LEU A 19 8.39 4.30 1.18
CA LEU A 19 7.33 3.33 0.85
C LEU A 19 5.99 4.04 0.63
N LEU A 20 5.61 4.94 1.51
CA LEU A 20 4.38 5.73 1.41
C LEU A 20 4.30 6.47 0.07
N ASN A 21 5.35 7.23 -0.28
CA ASN A 21 5.42 7.97 -1.54
C ASN A 21 5.34 7.05 -2.76
N ARG A 22 5.99 5.88 -2.69
CA ARG A 22 5.98 4.91 -3.78
C ARG A 22 4.60 4.31 -4.00
N ILE A 23 3.87 4.00 -2.92
CA ILE A 23 2.48 3.51 -3.00
C ILE A 23 1.57 4.56 -3.66
N VAL A 24 1.65 5.82 -3.22
CA VAL A 24 0.86 6.92 -3.81
C VAL A 24 1.17 7.09 -5.30
N SER A 25 2.45 7.05 -5.67
CA SER A 25 2.87 7.23 -7.06
C SER A 25 2.50 6.06 -7.96
N LEU A 26 2.59 4.82 -7.48
CA LEU A 26 2.30 3.62 -8.28
C LEU A 26 0.81 3.48 -8.56
N TRP A 27 -0.02 3.59 -7.51
CA TRP A 27 -1.46 3.30 -7.63
C TRP A 27 -2.32 4.54 -7.82
N LYS A 28 -1.73 5.75 -7.80
CA LYS A 28 -2.43 7.03 -8.06
C LYS A 28 -3.72 7.16 -7.25
N LEU A 29 -3.60 6.88 -5.94
CA LEU A 29 -4.74 6.78 -5.03
C LEU A 29 -5.54 8.08 -5.00
N ALA A 30 -6.87 7.96 -5.08
CA ALA A 30 -7.79 9.09 -5.06
C ALA A 30 -8.08 9.57 -3.63
N GLN A 31 -7.93 8.71 -2.62
CA GLN A 31 -8.18 9.03 -1.22
C GLN A 31 -6.96 8.73 -0.34
N PRO A 32 -6.86 9.36 0.84
CA PRO A 32 -5.86 8.99 1.82
C PRO A 32 -6.04 7.53 2.26
N PHE A 33 -4.96 6.90 2.68
CA PHE A 33 -4.95 5.53 3.17
C PHE A 33 -4.15 5.43 4.47
N ARG A 34 -4.32 4.32 5.18
CA ARG A 34 -3.49 4.00 6.35
C ARG A 34 -2.48 2.92 6.00
N LEU A 35 -1.21 3.16 6.33
CA LEU A 35 -0.11 2.20 6.21
C LEU A 35 0.31 1.76 7.62
N MET A 36 0.35 0.46 7.86
CA MET A 36 0.72 -0.13 9.15
C MET A 36 1.88 -1.10 8.94
N ASP A 37 2.94 -0.99 9.73
CA ASP A 37 4.06 -1.94 9.75
C ASP A 37 3.68 -3.14 10.63
N VAL A 38 3.84 -4.36 10.10
CA VAL A 38 3.50 -5.62 10.80
C VAL A 38 4.74 -6.51 11.02
N ALA A 39 5.93 -5.90 10.98
CA ALA A 39 7.24 -6.55 11.05
C ALA A 39 7.58 -7.43 9.82
N ASN A 40 8.83 -7.92 9.78
CA ASN A 40 9.34 -8.77 8.70
C ASN A 40 9.17 -8.18 7.29
N ARG A 41 9.15 -6.85 7.19
CA ARG A 41 8.96 -6.10 5.94
C ARG A 41 7.58 -6.30 5.30
N PHE A 42 6.59 -6.69 6.11
CA PHE A 42 5.19 -6.70 5.75
C PHE A 42 4.51 -5.41 6.20
N TYR A 43 3.61 -4.93 5.35
CA TYR A 43 2.82 -3.75 5.60
C TYR A 43 1.36 -4.02 5.27
N LEU A 44 0.46 -3.48 6.08
CA LEU A 44 -0.97 -3.43 5.76
C LEU A 44 -1.32 -2.07 5.24
N ILE A 45 -2.05 -2.05 4.13
CA ILE A 45 -2.58 -0.85 3.51
C ILE A 45 -4.09 -0.93 3.61
N ARG A 46 -4.68 -0.01 4.36
CA ARG A 46 -6.14 0.13 4.46
C ARG A 46 -6.60 1.33 3.67
N PHE A 47 -7.38 1.06 2.61
CA PHE A 47 -7.97 2.09 1.77
C PHE A 47 -9.27 2.62 2.36
N GLN A 48 -9.64 3.83 1.92
CA GLN A 48 -10.91 4.46 2.29
C GLN A 48 -12.03 4.17 1.29
N CYS A 49 -11.71 3.87 0.03
CA CYS A 49 -12.70 3.57 -1.00
C CYS A 49 -12.38 2.28 -1.77
N ARG A 50 -13.40 1.73 -2.40
CA ARG A 50 -13.30 0.49 -3.16
C ARG A 50 -12.48 0.64 -4.45
N VAL A 51 -12.56 1.80 -5.09
CA VAL A 51 -11.84 2.11 -6.33
C VAL A 51 -10.33 2.01 -6.14
N ASP A 52 -9.79 2.62 -5.09
CA ASP A 52 -8.36 2.56 -4.76
C ASP A 52 -7.90 1.14 -4.41
N TYR A 53 -8.74 0.39 -3.68
CA TYR A 53 -8.48 -1.01 -3.35
C TYR A 53 -8.42 -1.90 -4.59
N ASP A 54 -9.42 -1.80 -5.48
CA ASP A 54 -9.48 -2.58 -6.71
C ASP A 54 -8.34 -2.18 -7.68
N THR A 55 -7.96 -0.89 -7.70
CA THR A 55 -6.80 -0.40 -8.46
C THR A 55 -5.51 -1.05 -7.96
N ALA A 56 -5.27 -1.07 -6.64
CA ALA A 56 -4.08 -1.70 -6.08
C ALA A 56 -3.99 -3.21 -6.39
N LEU A 57 -5.14 -3.91 -6.42
CA LEU A 57 -5.20 -5.33 -6.76
C LEU A 57 -5.00 -5.63 -8.26
N SER A 58 -5.52 -4.76 -9.13
CA SER A 58 -5.54 -5.01 -10.58
C SER A 58 -4.34 -4.42 -11.32
N GLN A 59 -3.81 -3.28 -10.87
CA GLN A 59 -2.71 -2.58 -11.54
C GLN A 59 -1.33 -3.02 -11.03
N GLY A 60 -1.26 -3.64 -9.84
CA GLY A 60 -0.03 -4.16 -9.27
C GLY A 60 1.07 -3.10 -9.07
N PRO A 61 2.23 -3.48 -8.53
CA PRO A 61 3.50 -2.77 -8.68
C PRO A 61 4.30 -3.23 -9.92
#